data_AF-J9FYU5-F1
#
_entry.id   AF-J9FYU5-F1
#
_cell.length_a   1.000
_cell.length_b   1.000
_cell.length_c   1.000
_cell.angle_alpha   90.00
_cell.angle_beta   90.00
_cell.angle_gamma   90.00
#
_symmetry.space_group_name_H-M   'P 1'
#
loop_
_entity.id
_entity.type
_entity.pdbx_description
1 polymer ?
#
loop_
_entity_poly.entity_id
_entity_poly.type
_entity_poly.pdbx_seq_one_letter_code
_entity_poly.pdbx_strand_id
1 'polypeptide(L)'
;MPIQNFRKYPGDERMKLYRNLGNSTREGMFLFGYLEYIDDNGKKARVRAPEQPYDLYIRDAVGNFQGMAPDKWPSNKTSNLMNGDHNSGWHFAKYPFYSDDDAHQMESDYTEIRLPEIIYSLAECKLRAGNKQEAAKLLNSVRKRNYPEENYRQVLYAPEGNAQLDEKEMLAEWGREFFAEGRRRIDLIRFGKFSSGSWWDKTPDANKNTEIFPIMRPILNSNPALVQNPGYNK
;
A
#
# COMPACT_ATOMS: atom_id res chain seq x y z
N MET A 1 5.46 -5.80 5.31
CA MET A 1 4.32 -6.32 4.53
C MET A 1 3.16 -5.35 4.69
N PRO A 2 2.73 -4.65 3.62
CA PRO A 2 1.66 -3.65 3.70
C PRO A 2 0.35 -4.20 4.27
N ILE A 3 -0.10 -5.37 3.81
CA ILE A 3 -1.38 -6.00 4.23
C ILE A 3 -1.46 -6.24 5.74
N GLN A 4 -0.35 -6.60 6.39
CA GLN A 4 -0.31 -6.82 7.83
C GLN A 4 -0.63 -5.53 8.63
N ASN A 5 -0.28 -4.35 8.08
CA ASN A 5 -0.64 -3.09 8.72
C ASN A 5 -2.15 -2.81 8.65
N PHE A 6 -2.83 -3.23 7.58
CA PHE A 6 -4.28 -3.12 7.44
C PHE A 6 -5.01 -4.12 8.35
N ARG A 7 -4.51 -5.35 8.47
CA ARG A 7 -5.06 -6.38 9.38
C ARG A 7 -4.95 -6.06 10.86
N LYS A 8 -4.16 -5.05 11.25
CA LYS A 8 -3.99 -4.63 12.64
C LYS A 8 -5.33 -4.29 13.31
N TYR A 9 -6.29 -3.75 12.55
CA TYR A 9 -7.60 -3.36 13.05
C TYR A 9 -8.71 -4.14 12.30
N PRO A 10 -9.73 -4.63 13.02
CA PRO A 10 -10.82 -5.37 12.39
C PRO A 10 -11.70 -4.47 11.53
N GLY A 11 -12.28 -5.06 10.48
CA GLY A 11 -13.28 -4.42 9.63
C GLY A 11 -12.78 -3.22 8.83
N ASP A 12 -11.50 -3.19 8.44
CA ASP A 12 -11.04 -2.22 7.46
C ASP A 12 -11.72 -2.52 6.11
N GLU A 13 -12.63 -1.66 5.67
CA GLU A 13 -13.43 -1.87 4.45
C GLU A 13 -12.57 -1.99 3.20
N ARG A 14 -11.35 -1.43 3.23
CA ARG A 14 -10.37 -1.55 2.13
C ARG A 14 -9.84 -2.97 1.98
N MET A 15 -9.86 -3.78 3.04
CA MET A 15 -9.38 -5.17 3.04
C MET A 15 -10.28 -6.15 2.29
N LYS A 16 -11.48 -5.73 1.91
CA LYS A 16 -12.39 -6.54 1.11
C LYS A 16 -11.85 -6.71 -0.32
N LEU A 17 -12.32 -7.77 -0.97
CA LEU A 17 -12.01 -8.02 -2.39
C LEU A 17 -12.55 -6.85 -3.21
N TYR A 18 -11.71 -6.26 -4.06
CA TYR A 18 -12.12 -5.18 -4.92
C TYR A 18 -13.24 -5.62 -5.88
N ARG A 19 -14.33 -4.86 -5.88
CA ARG A 19 -15.43 -4.97 -6.84
C ARG A 19 -15.85 -3.55 -7.24
N ASN A 20 -15.91 -3.29 -8.54
CA ASN A 20 -16.69 -2.15 -9.02
C ASN A 20 -18.18 -2.54 -8.99
N LEU A 21 -19.00 -1.71 -8.35
CA LEU A 21 -20.44 -1.94 -8.19
C LEU A 21 -21.28 -1.10 -9.16
N GLY A 22 -20.62 -0.32 -10.04
CA GLY A 22 -21.25 0.64 -10.94
C GLY A 22 -21.69 1.92 -10.23
N ASN A 23 -22.23 2.88 -10.99
CA ASN A 23 -22.74 4.16 -10.46
C ASN A 23 -21.71 4.90 -9.59
N SER A 24 -20.44 4.86 -9.98
CA SER A 24 -19.31 5.42 -9.21
C SER A 24 -19.16 4.85 -7.79
N THR A 25 -19.65 3.64 -7.54
CA THR A 25 -19.52 2.93 -6.27
C THR A 25 -18.64 1.70 -6.39
N ARG A 26 -17.98 1.33 -5.29
CA ARG A 26 -17.09 0.17 -5.22
C ARG A 26 -17.04 -0.40 -3.81
N GLU A 27 -16.58 -1.64 -3.73
CA GLU A 27 -16.23 -2.30 -2.49
C GLU A 27 -14.76 -2.73 -2.53
N GLY A 28 -14.07 -2.67 -1.39
CA GLY A 28 -12.70 -3.15 -1.26
C GLY A 28 -11.65 -2.34 -2.01
N MET A 29 -10.40 -2.77 -1.85
CA MET A 29 -9.24 -2.19 -2.52
C MET A 29 -8.25 -3.26 -2.99
N PHE A 30 -8.29 -4.48 -2.44
CA PHE A 30 -7.31 -5.52 -2.75
C PHE A 30 -7.88 -6.62 -3.63
N LEU A 31 -7.02 -7.22 -4.45
CA LEU A 31 -7.33 -8.37 -5.28
C LEU A 31 -6.57 -9.58 -4.72
N PHE A 32 -7.30 -10.65 -4.41
CA PHE A 32 -6.78 -11.87 -3.81
C PHE A 32 -7.65 -13.07 -4.15
N GLY A 33 -7.11 -14.28 -4.01
CA GLY A 33 -7.77 -15.53 -4.37
C GLY A 33 -8.00 -15.65 -5.88
N TYR A 34 -9.04 -16.38 -6.28
CA TYR A 34 -9.50 -16.41 -7.66
C TYR A 34 -10.18 -15.10 -8.02
N LEU A 35 -9.80 -14.53 -9.16
CA LEU A 35 -10.49 -13.38 -9.73
C LEU A 35 -11.48 -13.86 -10.79
N GLU A 36 -12.76 -13.82 -10.46
CA GLU A 36 -13.85 -14.28 -11.34
C GLU A 36 -14.48 -13.10 -12.07
N TYR A 37 -14.77 -13.29 -13.36
CA TYR A 37 -15.45 -12.30 -14.21
C TYR A 37 -16.45 -13.00 -15.15
N ILE A 38 -17.31 -12.22 -15.81
CA ILE A 38 -18.20 -12.71 -16.87
C ILE A 38 -17.55 -12.37 -18.21
N ASP A 39 -17.30 -13.38 -19.04
CA ASP A 39 -16.74 -13.18 -20.38
C ASP A 39 -17.80 -12.68 -21.39
N ASP A 40 -17.34 -12.36 -22.61
CA ASP A 40 -18.18 -11.83 -23.68
C ASP A 40 -19.34 -12.77 -24.10
N ASN A 41 -19.27 -14.05 -23.72
CA ASN A 41 -20.32 -15.04 -23.98
C ASN A 41 -21.28 -15.20 -22.79
N GLY A 42 -21.17 -14.36 -21.76
CA GLY A 42 -21.98 -14.43 -20.55
C GLY A 42 -21.57 -15.55 -19.59
N LYS A 43 -20.39 -16.17 -19.77
CA LYS A 43 -19.94 -17.28 -18.94
C LYS A 43 -19.01 -16.79 -17.83
N LYS A 44 -19.15 -17.38 -16.64
CA LYS A 44 -18.17 -17.20 -15.55
C LYS A 44 -16.81 -17.75 -15.97
N ALA A 45 -15.82 -16.89 -15.94
CA ALA A 45 -14.42 -17.18 -16.22
C ALA A 45 -13.53 -16.69 -15.07
N ARG A 46 -12.25 -17.05 -15.14
CA ARG A 46 -11.22 -16.63 -14.18
C ARG A 46 -10.09 -15.93 -14.91
N VAL A 47 -9.51 -14.92 -14.27
CA VAL A 47 -8.32 -14.25 -14.80
C VAL A 47 -7.19 -15.27 -14.89
N ARG A 48 -6.54 -15.31 -16.05
CA ARG A 48 -5.45 -16.23 -16.37
C ARG A 48 -4.11 -15.55 -16.32
N ALA A 49 -3.08 -16.34 -16.06
CA ALA A 49 -1.71 -15.90 -16.16
C ALA A 49 -1.37 -15.53 -17.62
N PRO A 50 -0.69 -14.39 -17.88
CA PRO A 50 -0.34 -13.99 -19.23
C PRO A 50 0.68 -14.92 -19.90
N GLU A 51 1.47 -15.64 -19.11
CA GLU A 51 2.64 -16.39 -19.56
C GLU A 51 2.40 -17.90 -19.69
N GLN A 52 1.35 -18.45 -19.07
CA GLN A 52 1.06 -19.90 -19.04
C GLN A 52 -0.44 -20.19 -18.88
N PRO A 53 -0.94 -21.38 -19.28
CA PRO A 53 -2.36 -21.69 -19.30
C PRO A 53 -2.91 -22.14 -17.93
N TYR A 54 -2.83 -21.28 -16.92
CA TYR A 54 -3.43 -21.51 -15.60
C TYR A 54 -4.24 -20.30 -15.11
N ASP A 55 -5.24 -20.56 -14.27
CA ASP A 55 -6.03 -19.53 -13.61
C ASP A 55 -5.27 -18.96 -12.41
N LEU A 56 -5.23 -17.64 -12.26
CA LEU A 56 -4.57 -16.99 -11.14
C LEU A 56 -5.32 -17.25 -9.83
N TYR A 57 -4.56 -17.63 -8.80
CA TYR A 57 -4.99 -17.64 -7.41
C TYR A 57 -4.01 -16.81 -6.58
N ILE A 58 -4.34 -15.53 -6.37
CA ILE A 58 -3.48 -14.54 -5.73
C ILE A 58 -3.39 -14.79 -4.22
N ARG A 59 -2.17 -14.81 -3.67
CA ARG A 59 -1.89 -15.23 -2.29
C ARG A 59 -1.24 -14.11 -1.51
N ASP A 60 -1.47 -14.07 -0.20
CA ASP A 60 -0.67 -13.23 0.71
C ASP A 60 0.66 -13.93 1.04
N ALA A 61 1.44 -14.22 0.01
CA ALA A 61 2.73 -14.86 0.09
C ALA A 61 3.50 -14.60 -1.20
N VAL A 62 4.84 -14.70 -1.15
CA VAL A 62 5.68 -14.63 -2.34
C VAL A 62 6.38 -15.97 -2.55
N GLY A 63 6.20 -16.53 -3.73
CA GLY A 63 6.76 -17.82 -4.14
C GLY A 63 6.35 -18.21 -5.55
N ASN A 64 6.93 -19.28 -6.07
CA ASN A 64 6.61 -19.80 -7.39
C ASN A 64 5.42 -20.76 -7.31
N PHE A 65 4.21 -20.22 -7.42
CA PHE A 65 2.95 -20.95 -7.27
C PHE A 65 2.40 -21.48 -8.60
N GLN A 66 2.52 -20.72 -9.68
CA GLN A 66 1.97 -21.04 -11.01
C GLN A 66 0.53 -21.60 -10.92
N GLY A 67 0.24 -22.72 -11.58
CA GLY A 67 -1.05 -23.41 -11.53
C GLY A 67 -1.27 -24.30 -10.30
N MET A 68 -0.50 -24.17 -9.22
CA MET A 68 -0.72 -24.95 -8.00
C MET A 68 -2.11 -24.69 -7.43
N ALA A 69 -2.75 -25.76 -6.95
CA ALA A 69 -4.03 -25.65 -6.25
C ALA A 69 -3.92 -24.72 -5.01
N PRO A 70 -5.02 -24.07 -4.59
CA PRO A 70 -5.03 -23.11 -3.48
C PRO A 70 -4.47 -23.64 -2.15
N ASP A 71 -4.63 -24.94 -1.89
CA ASP A 71 -4.20 -25.62 -0.67
C ASP A 71 -2.74 -26.13 -0.75
N LYS A 72 -2.07 -25.97 -1.89
CA LYS A 72 -0.70 -26.43 -2.12
C LYS A 72 0.29 -25.28 -2.03
N TRP A 73 1.47 -25.58 -1.50
CA TRP A 73 2.57 -24.64 -1.33
C TRP A 73 3.83 -25.16 -2.03
N PRO A 74 4.65 -24.29 -2.62
CA PRO A 74 5.90 -24.69 -3.24
C PRO A 74 6.86 -25.27 -2.20
N SER A 75 7.68 -26.23 -2.64
CA SER A 75 8.73 -26.83 -1.80
C SER A 75 9.78 -25.79 -1.40
N ASN A 76 10.15 -24.91 -2.32
CA ASN A 76 10.99 -23.74 -2.03
C ASN A 76 10.18 -22.69 -1.26
N LYS A 77 10.60 -22.42 -0.02
CA LYS A 77 9.95 -21.45 0.89
C LYS A 77 10.67 -20.09 0.95
N THR A 78 11.67 -19.88 0.09
CA THR A 78 12.45 -18.64 0.06
C THR A 78 11.60 -17.51 -0.51
N SER A 79 11.30 -16.51 0.32
CA SER A 79 10.47 -15.35 -0.03
C SER A 79 11.34 -14.13 -0.32
N ASN A 80 11.57 -13.83 -1.59
CA ASN A 80 12.31 -12.65 -2.07
C ASN A 80 11.80 -12.23 -3.45
N LEU A 81 12.31 -11.11 -3.97
CA LEU A 81 11.94 -10.53 -5.26
C LEU A 81 12.14 -11.51 -6.43
N MET A 82 13.15 -12.37 -6.34
CA MET A 82 13.53 -13.29 -7.42
C MET A 82 12.61 -14.52 -7.53
N ASN A 83 11.85 -14.82 -6.48
CA ASN A 83 11.04 -16.05 -6.40
C ASN A 83 9.53 -15.79 -6.51
N GLY A 84 9.11 -14.54 -6.75
CA GLY A 84 7.71 -14.21 -6.94
C GLY A 84 7.20 -14.54 -8.34
N ASP A 85 5.90 -14.83 -8.43
CA ASP A 85 5.15 -15.01 -9.67
C ASP A 85 3.88 -14.14 -9.68
N HIS A 86 3.01 -14.27 -10.68
CA HIS A 86 1.76 -13.49 -10.76
C HIS A 86 0.75 -13.75 -9.63
N ASN A 87 0.89 -14.87 -8.91
CA ASN A 87 0.09 -15.21 -7.73
C ASN A 87 0.66 -14.60 -6.44
N SER A 88 1.85 -14.01 -6.50
CA SER A 88 2.58 -13.56 -5.32
C SER A 88 2.16 -12.18 -4.84
N GLY A 89 1.75 -12.10 -3.58
CA GLY A 89 1.30 -10.88 -2.93
C GLY A 89 -0.10 -10.45 -3.38
N TRP A 90 -0.86 -9.85 -2.47
CA TRP A 90 -2.13 -9.23 -2.86
C TRP A 90 -1.89 -8.05 -3.78
N HIS A 91 -2.65 -8.00 -4.87
CA HIS A 91 -2.69 -6.85 -5.75
C HIS A 91 -3.70 -5.82 -5.23
N PHE A 92 -3.74 -4.63 -5.84
CA PHE A 92 -4.62 -3.56 -5.39
C PHE A 92 -5.22 -2.77 -6.56
N ALA A 93 -6.41 -2.22 -6.32
CA ALA A 93 -7.14 -1.30 -7.18
C ALA A 93 -7.53 -0.07 -6.33
N LYS A 94 -6.58 0.86 -6.19
CA LYS A 94 -6.78 2.04 -5.34
C LYS A 94 -7.62 3.12 -6.02
N TYR A 95 -7.37 3.34 -7.29
CA TYR A 95 -8.23 4.14 -8.16
C TYR A 95 -9.13 3.17 -8.92
N PRO A 96 -10.47 3.37 -8.93
CA PRO A 96 -11.39 2.43 -9.55
C PRO A 96 -11.16 2.29 -11.05
N PHE A 97 -11.34 1.06 -11.54
CA PHE A 97 -11.52 0.75 -12.95
C PHE A 97 -13.02 0.72 -13.26
N TYR A 98 -13.46 1.45 -14.28
CA TYR A 98 -14.85 1.49 -14.74
C TYR A 98 -15.05 0.53 -15.92
N SER A 99 -16.26 -0.01 -16.08
CA SER A 99 -16.62 -0.77 -17.28
C SER A 99 -16.88 0.18 -18.44
N ASP A 100 -16.61 -0.28 -19.67
CA ASP A 100 -16.82 0.51 -20.89
C ASP A 100 -18.28 0.99 -21.06
N ASP A 101 -19.25 0.24 -20.51
CA ASP A 101 -20.68 0.57 -20.55
C ASP A 101 -21.16 1.42 -19.35
N ASP A 102 -20.28 1.81 -18.43
CA ASP A 102 -20.68 2.69 -17.32
C ASP A 102 -20.95 4.11 -17.87
N ALA A 103 -22.18 4.58 -17.76
CA ALA A 103 -22.59 5.91 -18.23
C ALA A 103 -21.82 7.05 -17.54
N HIS A 104 -21.19 6.75 -16.40
CA HIS A 104 -20.34 7.64 -15.63
C HIS A 104 -18.88 7.15 -15.59
N GLN A 105 -18.44 6.37 -16.59
CA GLN A 105 -17.03 6.04 -16.75
C GLN A 105 -16.23 7.35 -16.81
N MET A 106 -15.33 7.51 -15.85
CA MET A 106 -14.39 8.61 -15.81
C MET A 106 -13.02 7.99 -15.63
N GLU A 107 -12.02 8.49 -16.36
CA GLU A 107 -10.65 8.21 -15.98
C GLU A 107 -10.44 8.74 -14.55
N SER A 108 -9.86 7.90 -13.69
CA SER A 108 -9.60 8.33 -12.32
C SER A 108 -8.47 9.36 -12.31
N ASP A 109 -8.76 10.58 -11.88
CA ASP A 109 -7.73 11.57 -11.62
C ASP A 109 -6.74 11.05 -10.57
N TYR A 110 -5.45 11.27 -10.83
CA TYR A 110 -4.42 11.00 -9.83
C TYR A 110 -4.42 12.14 -8.80
N THR A 111 -4.80 11.80 -7.56
CA THR A 111 -4.92 12.79 -6.49
C THR A 111 -3.55 13.09 -5.90
N GLU A 112 -2.88 14.13 -6.40
CA GLU A 112 -1.56 14.57 -5.92
C GLU A 112 -1.59 15.13 -4.49
N ILE A 113 -2.62 15.91 -4.16
CA ILE A 113 -2.82 16.51 -2.83
C ILE A 113 -4.26 16.29 -2.40
N ARG A 114 -4.45 15.86 -1.16
CA ARG A 114 -5.79 15.67 -0.57
C ARG A 114 -5.86 16.09 0.88
N LEU A 115 -7.05 16.48 1.33
CA LEU A 115 -7.29 16.96 2.69
C LEU A 115 -6.70 16.06 3.80
N PRO A 116 -6.81 14.71 3.74
CA PRO A 116 -6.18 13.86 4.75
C PRO A 116 -4.66 14.05 4.89
N GLU A 117 -3.95 14.49 3.85
CA GLU A 117 -2.51 14.76 3.94
C GLU A 117 -2.21 15.94 4.87
N ILE A 118 -3.02 17.00 4.77
CA ILE A 118 -2.89 18.18 5.61
C ILE A 118 -3.27 17.82 7.06
N ILE A 119 -4.35 17.06 7.23
CA ILE A 119 -4.79 16.54 8.54
C ILE A 119 -3.68 15.70 9.18
N TYR A 120 -3.09 14.77 8.43
CA TYR A 120 -2.07 13.86 8.94
C TYR A 120 -0.75 14.58 9.23
N SER A 121 -0.38 15.57 8.41
CA SER A 121 0.79 16.42 8.66
C SER A 121 0.62 17.19 9.96
N LEU A 122 -0.55 17.79 10.19
CA LEU A 122 -0.85 18.47 11.45
C LEU A 122 -0.88 17.49 12.64
N ALA A 123 -1.46 16.30 12.46
CA ALA A 123 -1.49 15.26 13.49
C ALA A 123 -0.07 14.80 13.87
N GLU A 124 0.83 14.61 12.89
CA GLU A 124 2.22 14.28 13.14
C GLU A 124 2.93 15.38 13.94
N CYS A 125 2.75 16.65 13.56
CA CYS A 125 3.29 17.79 14.30
C CYS A 125 2.78 17.83 15.75
N LYS A 126 1.47 17.64 15.95
CA LYS A 126 0.87 17.61 17.29
C LYS A 126 1.40 16.45 18.12
N LEU A 127 1.53 15.26 17.54
CA LEU A 127 2.09 14.09 18.20
C LEU A 127 3.54 14.34 18.66
N ARG A 128 4.38 14.88 17.77
CA ARG A 128 5.78 15.23 18.09
C ARG A 128 5.90 16.34 19.14
N ALA A 129 4.91 17.23 19.23
CA ALA A 129 4.81 18.24 20.27
C ALA A 129 4.23 17.72 21.61
N GLY A 130 3.98 16.41 21.74
CA GLY A 130 3.40 15.80 22.95
C GLY A 130 1.87 15.90 23.05
N ASN A 131 1.21 16.55 22.08
CA ASN A 131 -0.24 16.72 22.04
C ASN A 131 -0.95 15.52 21.40
N LYS A 132 -0.78 14.33 22.00
CA LYS A 132 -1.28 13.06 21.46
C LYS A 132 -2.81 13.03 21.29
N GLN A 133 -3.58 13.65 22.17
CA GLN A 133 -5.04 13.65 22.09
C GLN A 133 -5.56 14.42 20.86
N GLU A 134 -4.98 15.60 20.57
CA GLU A 134 -5.33 16.37 19.38
C GLU A 134 -4.90 15.68 18.09
N ALA A 135 -3.73 15.02 18.09
CA ALA A 135 -3.31 14.18 16.97
C ALA A 135 -4.31 13.03 16.72
N ALA A 136 -4.72 12.33 17.77
CA ALA A 136 -5.69 11.24 17.68
C ALA A 136 -7.03 11.70 17.10
N LYS A 137 -7.57 12.83 17.58
CA LYS A 137 -8.81 13.43 17.07
C LYS A 137 -8.74 13.73 15.57
N LEU A 138 -7.63 14.31 15.11
CA LEU A 138 -7.40 14.59 13.69
C LEU A 138 -7.42 13.31 12.85
N LEU A 139 -6.67 12.29 13.26
CA LEU A 139 -6.62 11.01 12.54
C LEU A 139 -7.98 10.28 12.57
N ASN A 140 -8.69 10.32 13.69
CA ASN A 140 -10.00 9.70 13.84
C ASN A 140 -11.03 10.27 12.86
N SER A 141 -10.94 11.55 12.51
CA SER A 141 -11.83 12.16 11.51
C SER A 141 -11.70 11.50 10.13
N VAL A 142 -10.52 10.97 9.81
CA VAL A 142 -10.26 10.24 8.55
C VAL A 142 -10.53 8.73 8.72
N ARG A 143 -10.18 8.15 9.87
CA ARG A 143 -10.36 6.71 10.13
C ARG A 143 -11.83 6.28 10.04
N LYS A 144 -12.76 7.09 10.54
CA LYS A 144 -14.21 6.80 10.53
C LYS A 144 -14.75 6.42 9.14
N ARG A 145 -14.14 6.93 8.07
CA ARG A 145 -14.51 6.65 6.66
C ARG A 145 -14.08 5.25 6.18
N ASN A 146 -13.12 4.61 6.84
CA ASN A 146 -12.53 3.33 6.42
C ASN A 146 -13.03 2.12 7.24
N TYR A 147 -13.80 2.36 8.30
CA TYR A 147 -14.27 1.32 9.23
C TYR A 147 -15.77 1.51 9.48
N PRO A 148 -16.53 0.43 9.71
CA PRO A 148 -17.92 0.54 10.08
C PRO A 148 -18.05 0.95 11.56
N GLU A 149 -19.19 1.57 11.92
CA GLU A 149 -19.37 2.25 13.21
C GLU A 149 -19.27 1.29 14.41
N GLU A 150 -19.74 0.05 14.26
CA GLU A 150 -19.65 -1.00 15.29
C GLU A 150 -18.21 -1.28 15.72
N ASN A 151 -17.23 -1.00 14.86
CA ASN A 151 -15.81 -1.21 15.14
C ASN A 151 -15.13 0.03 15.74
N TYR A 152 -15.77 1.21 15.77
CA TYR A 152 -15.15 2.47 16.21
C TYR A 152 -14.48 2.38 17.57
N ARG A 153 -15.10 1.67 18.53
CA ARG A 153 -14.52 1.50 19.86
C ARG A 153 -13.14 0.84 19.83
N GLN A 154 -12.91 -0.07 18.90
CA GLN A 154 -11.65 -0.83 18.78
C GLN A 154 -10.64 -0.11 17.88
N VAL A 155 -11.10 0.53 16.82
CA VAL A 155 -10.23 1.05 15.76
C VAL A 155 -9.91 2.53 15.90
N LEU A 156 -10.71 3.35 16.57
CA LEU A 156 -10.37 4.76 16.77
C LEU A 156 -9.29 4.90 17.84
N TYR A 157 -8.42 5.89 17.68
CA TYR A 157 -7.41 6.21 18.67
C TYR A 157 -8.04 6.81 19.93
N ALA A 158 -7.46 6.50 21.09
CA ALA A 158 -7.89 7.06 22.36
C ALA A 158 -7.83 8.61 22.35
N PRO A 159 -8.81 9.31 22.96
CA PRO A 159 -9.82 8.75 23.87
C PRO A 159 -11.13 8.26 23.20
N GLU A 160 -11.38 8.55 21.92
CA GLU A 160 -12.64 8.13 21.25
C GLU A 160 -12.77 6.59 21.15
N GLY A 161 -11.65 5.90 20.92
CA GLY A 161 -11.59 4.44 20.92
C GLY A 161 -10.50 3.90 21.85
N ASN A 162 -10.07 2.67 21.59
CA ASN A 162 -9.09 1.94 22.40
C ASN A 162 -7.69 1.87 21.73
N ALA A 163 -7.60 2.20 20.43
CA ALA A 163 -6.33 2.10 19.72
C ALA A 163 -5.32 3.12 20.27
N GLN A 164 -4.05 2.71 20.31
CA GLN A 164 -2.98 3.54 20.85
C GLN A 164 -2.20 4.21 19.73
N LEU A 165 -2.10 5.53 19.79
CA LEU A 165 -1.28 6.34 18.90
C LEU A 165 0.12 6.55 19.51
N ASP A 166 1.15 6.12 18.79
CA ASP A 166 2.55 6.45 19.05
C ASP A 166 3.26 6.75 17.72
N GLU A 167 4.56 7.06 17.74
CA GLU A 167 5.29 7.41 16.53
C GLU A 167 5.37 6.25 15.51
N LYS A 168 5.46 5.01 16.00
CA LYS A 168 5.44 3.81 15.14
C LYS A 168 4.08 3.66 14.47
N GLU A 169 3.00 3.91 15.21
CA GLU A 169 1.65 3.84 14.70
C GLU A 169 1.32 4.98 13.74
N MET A 170 1.82 6.20 14.00
CA MET A 170 1.68 7.31 13.06
C MET A 170 2.29 6.96 11.69
N LEU A 171 3.50 6.36 11.68
CA LEU A 171 4.11 5.89 10.44
C LEU A 171 3.32 4.75 9.79
N ALA A 172 2.71 3.85 10.58
CA ALA A 172 1.84 2.80 10.04
C ALA A 172 0.56 3.40 9.44
N GLU A 173 0.02 4.45 10.04
CA GLU A 173 -1.20 5.12 9.60
C GLU A 173 -1.01 5.90 8.31
N TRP A 174 0.09 6.65 8.17
CA TRP A 174 0.54 7.18 6.88
C TRP A 174 0.59 6.08 5.81
N GLY A 175 1.12 4.91 6.17
CA GLY A 175 1.25 3.77 5.27
C GLY A 175 -0.08 3.14 4.85
N ARG A 176 -1.10 3.13 5.73
CA ARG A 176 -2.44 2.63 5.40
C ARG A 176 -3.21 3.62 4.54
N GLU A 177 -3.27 4.88 4.96
CA GLU A 177 -4.08 5.90 4.32
C GLU A 177 -3.56 6.22 2.91
N PHE A 178 -2.24 6.30 2.74
CA PHE A 178 -1.59 6.69 1.48
C PHE A 178 -0.85 5.55 0.78
N PHE A 179 -1.27 4.31 1.05
CA PHE A 179 -0.79 3.14 0.32
C PHE A 179 -0.93 3.38 -1.19
N ALA A 180 0.11 3.12 -1.98
CA ALA A 180 0.12 3.32 -3.43
C ALA A 180 -0.16 4.77 -3.92
N GLU A 181 0.27 5.79 -3.18
CA GLU A 181 0.19 7.22 -3.58
C GLU A 181 1.58 7.90 -3.59
N GLY A 182 2.64 7.20 -4.01
CA GLY A 182 3.97 7.82 -4.25
C GLY A 182 4.76 8.35 -3.04
N ARG A 183 4.16 8.45 -1.84
CA ARG A 183 4.78 9.15 -0.70
C ARG A 183 5.58 8.29 0.29
N ARG A 184 5.46 6.96 0.22
CA ARG A 184 5.96 6.09 1.30
C ARG A 184 7.46 6.28 1.60
N ARG A 185 8.26 6.58 0.57
CA ARG A 185 9.71 6.86 0.70
C ARG A 185 9.98 8.06 1.59
N ILE A 186 9.31 9.18 1.35
CA ILE A 186 9.56 10.43 2.09
C ILE A 186 9.13 10.30 3.55
N ASP A 187 8.04 9.57 3.83
CA ASP A 187 7.62 9.30 5.20
C ASP A 187 8.64 8.41 5.92
N LEU A 188 9.14 7.36 5.26
CA LEU A 188 10.17 6.49 5.85
C LEU A 188 11.46 7.26 6.16
N ILE A 189 11.90 8.17 5.28
CA ILE A 189 13.09 9.01 5.53
C ILE A 189 12.85 9.93 6.73
N ARG A 190 11.70 10.63 6.77
CA ARG A 190 11.34 11.56 7.86
C ARG A 190 11.23 10.88 9.24
N PHE A 191 10.89 9.60 9.27
CA PHE A 191 10.84 8.77 10.49
C PHE A 191 12.14 7.99 10.74
N GLY A 192 13.18 8.21 9.93
CA GLY A 192 14.47 7.53 10.04
C GLY A 192 14.39 6.02 9.86
N LYS A 193 13.41 5.52 9.09
CA LYS A 193 13.17 4.09 8.84
C LYS A 193 13.55 3.63 7.44
N PHE A 194 13.84 4.54 6.51
CA PHE A 194 14.16 4.16 5.13
C PHE A 194 15.41 3.27 5.06
N SER A 195 16.53 3.71 5.63
CA SER A 195 17.76 2.91 5.62
C SER A 195 17.87 1.92 6.78
N SER A 196 17.28 2.23 7.94
CA SER A 196 17.43 1.37 9.14
C SER A 196 16.33 0.31 9.29
N GLY A 197 15.26 0.41 8.52
CA GLY A 197 14.10 -0.45 8.64
C GLY A 197 14.30 -1.79 7.94
N SER A 198 13.64 -2.81 8.47
CA SER A 198 13.50 -4.12 7.82
C SER A 198 12.07 -4.30 7.36
N TRP A 199 11.90 -4.81 6.14
CA TRP A 199 10.59 -5.25 5.63
C TRP A 199 10.80 -6.39 4.63
N TRP A 200 9.74 -6.77 3.92
CA TRP A 200 9.82 -7.87 2.95
C TRP A 200 10.94 -7.61 1.94
N ASP A 201 11.85 -8.57 1.84
CA ASP A 201 13.05 -8.55 1.00
C ASP A 201 13.95 -7.31 1.13
N LYS A 202 13.87 -6.62 2.29
CA LYS A 202 14.80 -5.55 2.64
C LYS A 202 15.40 -5.79 4.03
N THR A 203 16.72 -5.83 4.06
CA THR A 203 17.52 -5.65 5.27
C THR A 203 17.96 -4.19 5.41
N PRO A 204 18.35 -3.75 6.63
CA PRO A 204 18.90 -2.42 6.82
C PRO A 204 20.10 -2.18 5.90
N ASP A 205 20.16 -0.99 5.33
CA ASP A 205 21.28 -0.57 4.48
C ASP A 205 22.51 -0.29 5.35
N ALA A 206 23.70 -0.49 4.77
CA ALA A 206 24.96 -0.22 5.49
C ALA A 206 25.16 1.27 5.82
N ASN A 207 24.51 2.17 5.08
CA ASN A 207 24.59 3.61 5.27
C ASN A 207 23.29 4.30 4.78
N LYS A 208 23.25 5.63 4.83
CA LYS A 208 22.09 6.45 4.45
C LYS A 208 22.19 7.14 3.09
N ASN A 209 23.22 6.86 2.28
CA ASN A 209 23.46 7.67 1.08
C ASN A 209 22.33 7.55 0.04
N THR A 210 21.52 6.48 0.10
CA THR A 210 20.35 6.25 -0.77
C THR A 210 19.09 7.01 -0.36
N GLU A 211 19.12 7.75 0.76
CA GLU A 211 18.06 8.71 1.13
C GLU A 211 18.02 9.89 0.15
N ILE A 212 19.12 10.18 -0.56
CA ILE A 212 19.19 11.16 -1.65
C ILE A 212 19.59 10.40 -2.93
N PHE A 213 18.87 10.60 -4.04
CA PHE A 213 19.20 9.92 -5.29
C PHE A 213 20.56 10.37 -5.85
N PRO A 214 21.32 9.49 -6.52
CA PRO A 214 22.55 9.90 -7.19
C PRO A 214 22.24 10.77 -8.40
N ILE A 215 23.15 11.69 -8.72
CA ILE A 215 23.15 12.37 -10.02
C ILE A 215 23.65 11.36 -11.06
N MET A 216 22.91 11.23 -12.17
CA MET A 216 23.27 10.29 -13.24
C MET A 216 24.62 10.65 -13.87
N ARG A 217 25.45 9.64 -14.15
CA ARG A 217 26.81 9.84 -14.69
C ARG A 217 26.88 10.70 -15.96
N PRO A 218 25.97 10.58 -16.95
CA PRO A 218 25.99 11.46 -18.12
C PRO A 218 25.81 12.94 -17.78
N ILE A 219 25.05 13.27 -16.72
CA ILE A 219 24.82 14.65 -16.27
C ILE A 219 26.07 15.22 -15.61
N LEU A 220 26.78 14.42 -14.81
CA LEU A 220 28.07 14.83 -14.21
C LEU A 220 29.16 15.04 -15.27
N ASN A 221 29.19 14.18 -16.29
CA ASN A 221 30.16 14.29 -17.38
C ASN A 221 29.92 15.53 -18.25
N SER A 222 28.66 15.95 -18.42
CA SER A 222 28.32 17.11 -19.26
C SER A 222 28.50 18.46 -18.56
N ASN A 223 28.45 18.49 -17.22
CA ASN A 223 28.59 19.71 -16.45
C ASN A 223 29.60 19.52 -15.29
N PRO A 224 30.86 19.97 -15.44
CA PRO A 224 31.89 19.79 -14.42
C PRO A 224 31.66 20.62 -13.14
N ALA A 225 30.70 21.57 -13.14
CA ALA A 225 30.33 22.30 -11.95
C ALA A 225 29.44 21.48 -11.00
N LEU A 226 28.83 20.39 -11.48
CA LEU A 226 28.01 19.52 -10.64
C LEU A 226 28.89 18.59 -9.79
N VAL A 227 28.56 18.52 -8.51
CA VAL A 227 29.19 17.61 -7.55
C VAL A 227 28.20 16.52 -7.20
N GLN A 228 28.67 15.27 -7.22
CA GLN A 228 27.85 14.12 -6.84
C GLN A 228 27.37 14.24 -5.38
N ASN A 229 26.17 13.69 -5.10
CA ASN A 229 25.62 13.60 -3.76
C ASN A 229 26.53 12.76 -2.83
N PRO A 230 26.60 13.08 -1.53
CA PRO A 230 27.48 12.38 -0.59
C PRO A 230 27.27 10.86 -0.58
N GLY A 231 28.37 10.10 -0.48
CA GLY A 231 28.34 8.64 -0.39
C GLY A 231 28.29 7.88 -1.71
N TYR A 232 28.19 8.58 -2.85
CA TYR A 232 28.31 7.98 -4.18
C TYR A 232 29.70 8.21 -4.80
N ASN A 233 30.12 7.29 -5.67
CA ASN A 233 31.36 7.43 -6.43
C ASN A 233 31.26 8.61 -7.41
N LYS A 234 32.37 9.35 -7.56
CA LYS A 234 32.50 10.48 -8.49
C LYS A 234 32.55 10.00 -9.93
#